data_AF-A0A2Z6DVY2-F1
#
_entry.id   AF-A0A2Z6DVY2-F1
#
_cell.length_a   1.000
_cell.length_b   1.000
_cell.length_c   1.000
_cell.angle_alpha   90.00
_cell.angle_beta   90.00
_cell.angle_gamma   90.00
#
_symmetry.space_group_name_H-M   'P 1'
#
loop_
_entity.id
_entity.type
_entity.pdbx_description
1 polymer ?
#
loop_
_entity_poly.entity_id
_entity_poly.type
_entity_poly.pdbx_seq_one_letter_code
_entity_poly.pdbx_strand_id
1 'polypeptide(L)'
;MEWEFTPEDVVKGVVDYGLAEFRRDLAEEVQLNMGAEDPLRLRRVFDLVYDLCYALATSKDLEAHLAAYAYDPPTVQFLRELQPAMVENATMLGAILQRSIMDHVAAGQPLERAIAEVDQWHRAFVAENSPPFS
;
A
#
# COMPACT_ATOMS: atom_id res chain seq x y z
N MET A 1 -8.00 -9.23 2.37
CA MET A 1 -9.17 -8.58 1.74
C MET A 1 -9.61 -9.41 0.55
N GLU A 2 -10.90 -9.48 0.22
CA GLU A 2 -11.37 -10.08 -1.04
C GLU A 2 -12.18 -9.03 -1.82
N TRP A 3 -11.78 -8.74 -3.06
CA TRP A 3 -12.47 -7.79 -3.93
C TRP A 3 -13.32 -8.52 -4.96
N GLU A 4 -14.51 -7.98 -5.25
CA GLU A 4 -15.40 -8.49 -6.31
C GLU A 4 -14.99 -8.00 -7.73
N PHE A 5 -13.88 -7.26 -7.82
CA PHE A 5 -13.33 -6.68 -9.04
C PHE A 5 -11.83 -6.93 -9.12
N THR A 6 -11.25 -6.73 -10.30
CA THR A 6 -9.85 -7.00 -10.56
C THR A 6 -8.99 -5.73 -10.48
N PRO A 7 -7.67 -5.84 -10.30
CA PRO A 7 -6.75 -4.71 -10.47
C PRO A 7 -6.87 -4.03 -11.85
N GLU A 8 -7.21 -4.80 -12.89
CA GLU A 8 -7.41 -4.25 -14.24
C GLU A 8 -8.66 -3.37 -14.33
N ASP A 9 -9.73 -3.70 -13.62
CA ASP A 9 -10.93 -2.86 -13.50
C ASP A 9 -10.62 -1.52 -12.83
N VAL A 10 -9.71 -1.53 -11.84
CA VAL A 10 -9.21 -0.29 -11.21
C VAL A 10 -8.42 0.54 -12.21
N VAL A 11 -7.43 -0.04 -12.89
CA VAL A 11 -6.59 0.69 -13.87
C VAL A 11 -7.42 1.30 -14.99
N LYS A 12 -8.46 0.60 -15.46
CA LYS A 12 -9.38 1.09 -16.51
C LYS A 12 -10.42 2.08 -16.02
N GLY A 13 -10.50 2.33 -14.70
CA GLY A 13 -11.52 3.20 -14.11
C GLY A 13 -12.94 2.62 -14.19
N VAL A 14 -13.09 1.30 -14.32
CA VAL A 14 -14.39 0.60 -14.29
C VAL A 14 -15.02 0.70 -12.90
N VAL A 15 -14.18 0.69 -11.86
CA VAL A 15 -14.57 0.88 -10.46
C VAL A 15 -13.87 2.11 -9.87
N ASP A 16 -14.52 2.77 -8.93
CA ASP A 16 -13.95 3.91 -8.21
C ASP A 16 -13.33 3.48 -6.87
N TYR A 17 -12.33 2.59 -6.96
CA TYR A 17 -11.59 2.10 -5.80
C TYR A 17 -10.20 2.75 -5.77
N GLY A 18 -9.92 3.51 -4.72
CA GLY A 18 -8.72 4.34 -4.60
C GLY A 18 -7.89 4.05 -3.35
N LEU A 19 -6.92 4.93 -3.11
CA LEU A 19 -5.97 4.79 -2.02
C LEU A 19 -6.62 4.86 -0.63
N ALA A 20 -7.69 5.63 -0.50
CA ALA A 20 -8.43 5.80 0.75
C ALA A 20 -9.15 4.48 1.13
N GLU A 21 -9.87 3.89 0.18
CA GLU A 21 -10.58 2.63 0.35
C GLU A 21 -9.59 1.51 0.68
N PHE A 22 -8.52 1.39 -0.09
CA PHE A 22 -7.47 0.38 0.15
C PHE A 22 -6.88 0.47 1.55
N ARG A 23 -6.56 1.68 2.02
CA ARG A 23 -5.97 1.85 3.36
C ARG A 23 -6.96 1.53 4.47
N ARG A 24 -8.23 1.87 4.29
CA ARG A 24 -9.29 1.52 5.25
C ARG A 24 -9.46 0.01 5.33
N ASP A 25 -9.64 -0.65 4.19
CA ASP A 25 -9.91 -2.09 4.13
C ASP A 25 -8.71 -2.89 4.66
N LEU A 26 -7.48 -2.44 4.40
CA LEU A 26 -6.26 -3.02 4.98
C LEU A 26 -6.19 -2.82 6.51
N ALA A 27 -6.59 -1.65 7.01
CA ALA A 27 -6.63 -1.39 8.45
C ALA A 27 -7.66 -2.29 9.15
N GLU A 28 -8.82 -2.50 8.55
CA GLU A 28 -9.84 -3.44 9.04
C GLU A 28 -9.30 -4.87 9.07
N GLU A 29 -8.61 -5.32 8.01
CA GLU A 29 -7.99 -6.64 7.98
C GLU A 29 -6.92 -6.82 9.07
N VAL A 30 -6.07 -5.81 9.30
CA VAL A 30 -5.09 -5.83 10.40
C VAL A 30 -5.79 -5.94 11.75
N GLN A 31 -6.84 -5.15 11.96
CA GLN A 31 -7.61 -5.17 13.21
C GLN A 31 -8.28 -6.52 13.45
N LEU A 32 -8.89 -7.12 12.43
CA LEU A 32 -9.55 -8.44 12.52
C LEU A 32 -8.54 -9.54 12.86
N ASN A 33 -7.35 -9.51 12.25
CA ASN A 33 -6.32 -10.53 12.48
C ASN A 33 -5.62 -10.39 13.85
N MET A 34 -5.52 -9.17 14.38
CA MET A 34 -4.86 -8.91 15.66
C MET A 34 -5.81 -8.94 16.86
N GLY A 35 -7.12 -8.79 16.65
CA GLY A 35 -8.11 -8.77 17.72
C GLY A 35 -8.02 -7.50 18.57
N ALA A 36 -8.41 -7.60 19.85
CA ALA A 36 -8.44 -6.48 20.79
C ALA A 36 -7.03 -6.13 21.31
N GLU A 37 -6.16 -5.71 20.40
CA GLU A 37 -4.82 -5.21 20.69
C GLU A 37 -4.83 -3.69 20.92
N ASP A 38 -3.75 -3.19 21.53
CA ASP A 38 -3.57 -1.76 21.78
C ASP A 38 -3.53 -0.95 20.46
N PRO A 39 -4.20 0.22 20.37
CA PRO A 39 -4.23 1.02 19.14
C PRO A 39 -2.84 1.42 18.60
N LEU A 40 -1.84 1.65 19.46
CA LEU A 40 -0.48 1.97 19.00
C LEU A 40 0.22 0.75 18.41
N ARG A 41 -0.15 -0.46 18.84
CA ARG A 41 0.36 -1.71 18.25
C ARG A 41 -0.31 -1.98 16.90
N LEU A 42 -1.62 -1.83 16.81
CA LEU A 42 -2.37 -1.93 15.55
C LEU A 42 -1.81 -0.95 14.52
N ARG A 43 -1.55 0.29 14.93
CA ARG A 43 -0.95 1.30 14.05
C ARG A 43 0.41 0.88 13.52
N ARG A 44 1.33 0.44 14.40
CA ARG A 44 2.67 0.02 14.00
C ARG A 44 2.63 -1.17 13.03
N VAL A 45 1.76 -2.14 13.28
CA VAL A 45 1.61 -3.29 12.37
C VAL A 45 1.04 -2.84 11.03
N PHE A 46 0.00 -2.03 11.02
CA PHE A 46 -0.53 -1.46 9.78
C PHE A 46 0.53 -0.72 8.97
N ASP A 47 1.32 0.15 9.61
CA ASP A 47 2.35 0.91 8.92
C ASP A 47 3.38 -0.06 8.28
N LEU A 48 3.83 -1.09 9.01
CA LEU A 48 4.72 -2.14 8.48
C LEU A 48 4.11 -2.92 7.29
N VAL A 49 2.85 -3.33 7.39
CA VAL A 49 2.17 -4.08 6.33
C VAL A 49 1.96 -3.21 5.09
N TYR A 50 1.55 -1.96 5.29
CA TYR A 50 1.33 -1.01 4.22
C TYR A 50 2.63 -0.65 3.50
N ASP A 51 3.71 -0.39 4.25
CA ASP A 51 5.02 -0.09 3.69
C ASP A 51 5.57 -1.25 2.86
N LEU A 52 5.35 -2.50 3.32
CA LEU A 52 5.66 -3.70 2.56
C LEU A 52 4.88 -3.77 1.24
N CYS A 53 3.56 -3.53 1.28
CA CYS A 53 2.73 -3.51 0.07
C CYS A 53 3.21 -2.43 -0.92
N TYR A 54 3.55 -1.24 -0.43
CA TYR A 54 4.03 -0.14 -1.25
C TYR A 54 5.40 -0.45 -1.87
N ALA A 55 6.33 -1.04 -1.12
CA ALA A 55 7.62 -1.46 -1.63
C ALA A 55 7.49 -2.52 -2.74
N LEU A 56 6.65 -3.53 -2.52
CA LEU A 56 6.37 -4.57 -3.51
C LEU A 56 5.71 -4.01 -4.78
N ALA A 57 4.83 -3.01 -4.64
CA ALA A 57 4.17 -2.36 -5.75
C ALA A 57 5.12 -1.49 -6.60
N THR A 58 6.14 -0.89 -5.99
CA THR A 58 6.95 0.18 -6.63
C THR A 58 8.37 -0.24 -7.03
N SER A 59 9.08 -1.02 -6.21
CA SER A 59 10.50 -1.34 -6.48
C SER A 59 10.72 -2.79 -6.91
N LYS A 60 9.81 -3.70 -6.53
CA LYS A 60 9.99 -5.18 -6.60
C LYS A 60 11.26 -5.70 -5.91
N ASP A 61 12.04 -4.85 -5.24
CA ASP A 61 13.24 -5.21 -4.49
C ASP A 61 12.91 -5.23 -3.00
N LEU A 62 12.48 -6.40 -2.53
CA LEU A 62 12.18 -6.65 -1.14
C LEU A 62 13.42 -6.48 -0.26
N GLU A 63 14.60 -6.86 -0.72
CA GLU A 63 15.83 -6.80 0.08
C GLU A 63 16.23 -5.35 0.36
N ALA A 64 16.09 -4.46 -0.63
CA ALA A 64 16.31 -3.03 -0.43
C ALA A 64 15.33 -2.43 0.59
N HIS A 65 14.08 -2.89 0.61
CA HIS A 65 13.10 -2.46 1.62
C HIS A 65 13.46 -3.00 3.02
N LEU A 66 13.78 -4.29 3.13
CA LEU A 66 14.14 -4.94 4.39
C LEU A 66 15.42 -4.36 5.01
N ALA A 67 16.33 -3.81 4.20
CA ALA A 67 17.54 -3.14 4.68
C ALA A 67 17.24 -1.97 5.62
N ALA A 68 16.08 -1.31 5.47
CA ALA A 68 15.64 -0.25 6.38
C ALA A 68 15.39 -0.74 7.82
N TYR A 69 15.15 -2.05 7.99
CA TYR A 69 14.87 -2.70 9.27
C TYR A 69 16.00 -3.63 9.71
N ALA A 70 17.19 -3.57 9.11
CA ALA A 70 18.29 -4.49 9.38
C ALA A 70 18.76 -4.51 10.85
N TYR A 71 18.46 -3.44 11.62
CA TYR A 71 18.74 -3.35 13.05
C TYR A 71 17.76 -4.15 13.93
N ASP A 72 16.66 -4.64 13.35
CA ASP A 72 15.59 -5.38 14.04
C ASP A 72 15.28 -6.70 13.30
N PRO A 73 16.08 -7.76 13.52
CA PRO A 73 15.93 -9.04 12.84
C PRO A 73 14.52 -9.68 12.97
N PRO A 74 13.82 -9.60 14.11
CA PRO A 74 12.42 -10.02 14.22
C PRO A 74 11.48 -9.35 13.21
N THR A 75 11.58 -8.02 13.01
CA THR A 75 10.75 -7.32 12.03
C THR A 75 11.07 -7.77 10.60
N VAL A 76 12.35 -7.96 10.27
CA VAL A 76 12.76 -8.49 8.97
C VAL A 76 12.17 -9.87 8.72
N GLN A 77 12.23 -10.76 9.71
CA GLN A 77 11.65 -12.10 9.60
C GLN A 77 10.13 -12.03 9.41
N PHE A 78 9.44 -11.22 10.21
CA PHE A 78 8.00 -11.01 10.10
C PHE A 78 7.58 -10.53 8.70
N LEU A 79 8.26 -9.52 8.16
CA LEU A 79 7.95 -8.99 6.83
C LEU A 79 8.21 -10.02 5.72
N ARG A 80 9.24 -10.86 5.84
CA ARG A 80 9.49 -11.96 4.90
C ARG A 80 8.40 -13.02 4.93
N GLU A 81 7.96 -13.41 6.11
CA GLU A 81 6.88 -14.39 6.29
C GLU A 81 5.54 -13.84 5.77
N LEU A 82 5.31 -12.54 5.89
CA LEU A 82 4.09 -11.88 5.45
C LEU A 82 4.06 -11.63 3.93
N GLN A 83 5.22 -11.46 3.28
CA GLN A 83 5.33 -11.08 1.87
C GLN A 83 4.48 -11.95 0.90
N PRO A 84 4.45 -13.29 0.99
CA PRO A 84 3.61 -14.10 0.10
C PRO A 84 2.12 -13.79 0.21
N ALA A 85 1.62 -13.49 1.42
CA ALA A 85 0.22 -13.15 1.65
C ALA A 85 -0.12 -11.75 1.11
N MET A 86 0.87 -10.86 0.95
CA MET A 86 0.67 -9.48 0.52
C MET A 86 0.76 -9.27 -0.99
N VAL A 87 1.01 -10.32 -1.78
CA VAL A 87 1.17 -10.20 -3.24
C VAL A 87 -0.05 -9.58 -3.91
N GLU A 88 -1.25 -10.02 -3.54
CA GLU A 88 -2.50 -9.49 -4.11
C GLU A 88 -2.75 -8.04 -3.66
N ASN A 89 -2.48 -7.74 -2.39
CA ASN A 89 -2.58 -6.39 -1.83
C ASN A 89 -1.62 -5.42 -2.54
N ALA A 90 -0.36 -5.82 -2.75
CA ALA A 90 0.61 -5.05 -3.50
C ALA A 90 0.21 -4.87 -4.97
N THR A 91 -0.38 -5.89 -5.59
CA THR A 91 -0.88 -5.81 -6.97
C THR A 91 -2.02 -4.80 -7.09
N MET A 92 -2.97 -4.82 -6.16
CA MET A 92 -4.07 -3.86 -6.12
C MET A 92 -3.58 -2.44 -5.87
N LEU A 93 -2.65 -2.24 -4.93
CA LEU A 93 -2.03 -0.94 -4.69
C LEU A 93 -1.27 -0.43 -5.92
N GLY A 94 -0.55 -1.32 -6.61
CA GLY A 94 0.11 -1.00 -7.89
C GLY A 94 -0.88 -0.53 -8.96
N ALA A 95 -2.05 -1.17 -9.07
CA ALA A 95 -3.11 -0.74 -9.98
C ALA A 95 -3.68 0.64 -9.64
N ILE A 96 -3.88 0.94 -8.36
CA ILE A 96 -4.31 2.27 -7.90
C ILE A 96 -3.29 3.34 -8.30
N LEU A 97 -2.01 3.10 -8.02
CA LEU A 97 -0.93 4.02 -8.38
C LEU A 97 -0.81 4.18 -9.90
N GLN A 98 -0.90 3.07 -10.64
CA GLN A 98 -0.86 3.08 -12.10
C GLN A 98 -2.00 3.90 -12.70
N ARG A 99 -3.24 3.74 -12.21
CA ARG A 99 -4.37 4.58 -12.64
C ARG A 99 -4.06 6.06 -12.44
N SER A 100 -3.60 6.43 -11.25
CA SER A 100 -3.25 7.82 -10.95
C SER A 100 -2.16 8.34 -11.90
N ILE A 101 -1.12 7.55 -12.19
CA ILE A 101 -0.08 7.93 -13.16
C ILE A 101 -0.69 8.10 -14.56
N MET A 102 -1.55 7.17 -14.98
CA MET A 102 -2.21 7.21 -16.28
C MET A 102 -3.13 8.42 -16.45
N ASP A 103 -3.81 8.86 -15.39
CA ASP A 103 -4.65 10.07 -15.42
C ASP A 103 -3.80 11.32 -15.68
N HIS A 104 -2.63 11.42 -15.05
CA HIS A 104 -1.66 12.50 -15.29
C HIS A 104 -1.10 12.46 -16.73
N VAL A 105 -0.76 11.27 -17.23
CA VAL A 105 -0.28 11.09 -18.61
C VAL A 105 -1.36 11.43 -19.63
N ALA A 106 -2.61 11.03 -19.40
CA ALA A 106 -3.76 11.37 -20.24
C ALA A 106 -4.03 12.88 -20.27
N ALA A 107 -3.73 13.59 -19.18
CA ALA A 107 -3.75 15.05 -19.11
C ALA A 107 -2.56 15.73 -19.83
N GLY A 108 -1.67 14.97 -20.46
CA GLY A 108 -0.56 15.47 -21.27
C GLY A 108 0.77 15.64 -20.51
N GLN A 109 0.88 15.14 -19.28
CA GLN A 109 2.15 15.17 -18.55
C GLN A 109 3.13 14.10 -19.07
N PRO A 110 4.45 14.39 -19.10
CA PRO A 110 5.47 13.35 -19.29
C PRO A 110 5.42 12.30 -18.18
N LEU A 111 5.72 11.04 -18.53
CA LEU A 111 5.63 9.90 -17.61
C LEU A 111 6.49 10.11 -16.34
N GLU A 112 7.73 10.57 -16.48
CA GLU A 112 8.63 10.78 -15.35
C GLU A 112 8.08 11.81 -14.36
N ARG A 113 7.40 12.84 -14.89
CA ARG A 113 6.74 13.85 -14.06
C ARG A 113 5.49 13.30 -13.39
N ALA A 114 4.67 12.53 -14.11
CA ALA A 114 3.49 11.88 -13.56
C ALA A 114 3.86 10.94 -12.39
N ILE A 115 4.93 10.15 -12.53
CA ILE A 115 5.44 9.28 -11.46
C ILE A 115 5.84 10.11 -10.24
N ALA A 116 6.61 11.19 -10.43
CA ALA A 116 7.06 12.04 -9.33
C ALA A 116 5.90 12.74 -8.61
N GLU A 117 4.89 13.21 -9.35
CA GLU A 117 3.70 13.84 -8.79
C GLU A 117 2.85 12.84 -7.99
N VAL A 118 2.67 11.61 -8.49
CA VAL A 118 1.92 10.55 -7.78
C VAL A 118 2.66 10.08 -6.52
N ASP A 119 3.97 9.93 -6.57
CA ASP A 119 4.79 9.59 -5.39
C ASP A 119 4.75 10.70 -4.32
N GLN A 120 4.76 11.98 -4.74
CA GLN A 120 4.56 13.11 -3.81
C GLN A 120 3.14 13.11 -3.21
N TRP A 121 2.11 12.92 -4.04
CA TRP A 121 0.72 12.84 -3.60
C TRP A 121 0.51 11.70 -2.60
N HIS A 122 1.04 10.51 -2.88
CA HIS A 122 0.96 9.36 -1.99
C HIS A 122 1.57 9.66 -0.62
N ARG A 123 2.78 10.23 -0.57
CA ARG A 123 3.44 10.60 0.69
C ARG A 123 2.62 11.60 1.50
N ALA A 124 2.08 12.64 0.84
CA ALA A 124 1.23 13.61 1.50
C ALA A 124 -0.06 12.96 2.04
N PHE A 125 -0.72 12.14 1.22
CA PHE A 125 -1.94 11.43 1.59
C PHE A 125 -1.72 10.54 2.83
N VAL A 126 -0.64 9.75 2.86
CA VAL A 126 -0.33 8.84 3.97
C VAL A 126 -0.02 9.60 5.25
N ALA A 127 0.68 10.74 5.16
CA ALA A 127 0.98 11.58 6.32
C ALA A 127 -0.27 12.21 6.93
N GLU A 128 -1.23 12.62 6.10
CA GLU A 128 -2.47 13.28 6.53
C GLU A 128 -3.56 12.29 6.96
N ASN A 129 -3.59 11.08 6.38
CA ASN A 129 -4.66 10.09 6.57
C ASN A 129 -4.16 8.88 7.36
N SER A 130 -4.08 9.09 8.67
CA SER A 130 -3.83 8.03 9.64
C SER A 130 -4.99 7.02 9.68
N PRO A 131 -4.72 5.70 9.72
CA PRO A 131 -5.77 4.69 9.89
C PRO A 131 -6.56 4.90 11.20
N PRO A 132 -7.86 4.59 11.20
CA PRO A 132 -8.79 4.91 12.29
C PRO A 132 -8.71 3.88 13.44
N PHE A 133 -7.52 3.59 13.96
CA PHE A 133 -7.39 2.80 15.18
C PHE A 133 -7.73 3.70 16.38
N SER A 134 -8.93 3.51 16.93
CA SER A 134 -9.45 4.24 18.10
C SER A 134 -9.18 3.50 19.40
#